data_AF-A0A2R7NW84-F1
#
_entry.id   AF-A0A2R7NW84-F1
#
_cell.length_a   1.000
_cell.length_b   1.000
_cell.length_c   1.000
_cell.angle_alpha   90.00
_cell.angle_beta   90.00
_cell.angle_gamma   90.00
#
_symmetry.space_group_name_H-M   'P 1'
#
loop_
_entity.id
_entity.type
_entity.pdbx_description
1 polymer ?
#
loop_
_entity_poly.entity_id
_entity_poly.type
_entity_poly.pdbx_seq_one_letter_code
_entity_poly.pdbx_strand_id
1 'polypeptide(L)' 'LHTNKTAQNVIYSLTISEAKRLLLYEKLTVKEIAYQLGFNDPFYFSNFFKKHTSRSPKDYQKTLKEI' A
#
# COMPACT_ATOMS: atom_id res chain seq x y z
N LEU A 1 -12.22 -13.84 20.40
CA LEU A 1 -11.60 -12.73 19.63
C LEU A 1 -12.31 -12.60 18.28
N HIS A 2 -13.46 -11.90 18.24
CA HIS A 2 -14.14 -11.60 16.97
C HIS A 2 -13.70 -10.22 16.53
N THR A 3 -12.77 -10.13 15.59
CA THR A 3 -12.16 -8.87 15.16
C THR A 3 -13.15 -7.90 14.46
N ASN A 4 -14.44 -8.24 14.40
CA ASN A 4 -15.53 -7.54 13.69
C ASN A 4 -15.14 -7.06 12.28
N LYS A 5 -14.14 -7.72 11.70
CA LYS A 5 -13.53 -7.43 10.40
C LYS A 5 -13.77 -8.65 9.53
N THR A 6 -14.28 -8.41 8.34
CA THR A 6 -14.40 -9.46 7.32
C THR A 6 -13.00 -9.96 6.94
N ALA A 7 -12.91 -11.21 6.44
CA ALA A 7 -11.65 -11.76 5.92
C ALA A 7 -11.00 -10.83 4.88
N GLN A 8 -11.83 -10.21 4.04
CA GLN A 8 -11.42 -9.18 3.08
C GLN A 8 -10.72 -7.99 3.75
N ASN A 9 -11.27 -7.45 4.85
CA ASN A 9 -10.65 -6.34 5.57
C ASN A 9 -9.31 -6.73 6.22
N VAL A 10 -9.17 -7.97 6.65
CA VAL A 10 -7.90 -8.48 7.16
C VAL A 10 -6.86 -8.49 6.04
N ILE A 11 -7.19 -9.06 4.88
CA ILE A 11 -6.31 -9.06 3.69
C ILE A 11 -5.90 -7.64 3.33
N TYR A 12 -6.86 -6.71 3.24
CA TYR A 12 -6.56 -5.31 2.93
C TYR A 12 -5.61 -4.66 3.92
N SER A 13 -5.77 -4.93 5.22
CA SER A 13 -4.88 -4.38 6.24
C SER A 13 -3.45 -4.93 6.14
N LEU A 14 -3.30 -6.21 5.78
CA LEU A 14 -2.00 -6.84 5.55
C LEU A 14 -1.34 -6.28 4.29
N THR A 15 -2.09 -6.19 3.17
CA THR A 15 -1.60 -5.61 1.91
C THR A 15 -1.15 -4.17 2.09
N ILE A 16 -1.89 -3.35 2.85
CA ILE A 16 -1.49 -1.96 3.14
C ILE A 16 -0.25 -1.88 4.02
N SER A 17 -0.13 -2.77 5.01
CA SER A 17 1.06 -2.81 5.88
C SER A 17 2.31 -3.15 5.07
N GLU A 18 2.20 -4.15 4.19
CA GLU A 18 3.31 -4.53 3.31
C GLU A 18 3.63 -3.44 2.28
N ALA A 19 2.62 -2.80 1.69
CA ALA A 19 2.82 -1.67 0.78
C ALA A 19 3.59 -0.51 1.46
N LYS A 20 3.27 -0.18 2.71
CA LYS A 20 3.99 0.84 3.48
C LYS A 20 5.44 0.43 3.72
N ARG A 21 5.69 -0.84 4.08
CA ARG A 21 7.04 -1.38 4.27
C ARG A 21 7.87 -1.27 3.00
N LEU A 22 7.33 -1.69 1.87
CA LEU A 22 8.02 -1.62 0.57
C LEU A 22 8.31 -0.17 0.15
N LEU A 23 7.35 0.75 0.36
CA LEU A 23 7.54 2.17 0.05
C LEU A 23 8.64 2.84 0.92
N LEU A 24 8.88 2.32 2.12
CA LEU A 24 9.84 2.86 3.08
C LEU A 24 11.26 2.31 2.87
N TYR A 25 11.40 1.00 2.73
CA TYR A 25 12.71 0.34 2.80
C TYR A 25 13.29 -0.01 1.44
N GLU A 26 12.48 -0.13 0.40
CA GLU A 26 12.94 -0.56 -0.90
C GLU A 26 13.14 0.63 -1.85
N LYS A 27 14.16 0.54 -2.72
CA LYS A 27 14.38 1.50 -3.82
C LYS A 27 13.52 1.15 -5.04
N LEU A 28 12.26 0.76 -4.80
CA LEU A 28 11.32 0.37 -5.84
C LEU A 28 10.42 1.55 -6.25
N THR A 29 10.05 1.57 -7.51
CA THR A 29 9.02 2.45 -8.02
C THR A 29 7.64 2.00 -7.56
N VAL A 30 6.69 2.93 -7.50
CA VAL A 30 5.27 2.63 -7.19
C VAL A 30 4.69 1.55 -8.13
N LYS A 31 5.17 1.49 -9.38
CA LYS A 31 4.77 0.48 -10.37
C LYS A 31 5.27 -0.92 -9.98
N GLU A 32 6.54 -1.04 -9.60
CA GLU A 32 7.12 -2.33 -9.18
C GLU A 32 6.45 -2.84 -7.90
N ILE A 33 6.20 -1.96 -6.93
CA ILE A 33 5.49 -2.30 -5.68
C ILE A 33 4.09 -2.81 -5.97
N ALA A 34 3.37 -2.20 -6.92
CA ALA A 34 2.04 -2.66 -7.31
C ALA A 34 2.07 -4.11 -7.82
N TYR A 35 2.98 -4.43 -8.73
CA TYR A 35 3.11 -5.78 -9.27
C TYR A 35 3.56 -6.79 -8.22
N GLN A 36 4.49 -6.41 -7.35
CA GLN A 36 4.96 -7.28 -6.26
C GLN A 36 3.84 -7.64 -5.27
N LEU A 37 2.89 -6.74 -5.05
CA LEU A 37 1.71 -6.97 -4.22
C LEU A 37 0.57 -7.70 -4.95
N GLY A 38 0.79 -8.15 -6.19
CA GLY A 38 -0.18 -8.91 -6.99
C GLY A 38 -1.22 -8.06 -7.71
N PHE A 39 -1.01 -6.73 -7.82
CA PHE A 39 -1.89 -5.88 -8.61
C PHE A 39 -1.48 -5.93 -10.09
N ASN A 40 -2.45 -6.21 -10.97
CA ASN A 40 -2.23 -6.19 -12.42
C ASN A 40 -2.13 -4.76 -12.99
N ASP A 41 -2.64 -3.77 -12.26
CA ASP A 41 -2.65 -2.37 -12.66
C ASP A 41 -2.13 -1.46 -11.53
N PRO A 42 -1.01 -0.75 -11.74
CA PRO A 42 -0.48 0.25 -10.81
C PRO A 42 -1.46 1.37 -10.45
N PHE A 43 -2.38 1.73 -11.35
CA PHE A 43 -3.41 2.73 -11.07
C PHE A 43 -4.41 2.22 -10.04
N TYR A 44 -4.86 0.96 -10.19
CA TYR A 44 -5.71 0.32 -9.20
C TYR A 44 -5.03 0.21 -7.83
N PHE A 45 -3.75 -0.19 -7.78
CA PHE A 45 -2.96 -0.15 -6.54
C PHE A 45 -2.95 1.25 -5.91
N SER A 46 -2.70 2.28 -6.72
CA SER A 46 -2.62 3.66 -6.23
C SER A 46 -3.94 4.14 -5.61
N ASN A 47 -5.07 3.78 -6.23
CA ASN A 47 -6.40 4.08 -5.69
C ASN A 47 -6.71 3.28 -4.43
N PHE A 48 -6.39 1.98 -4.42
CA PHE A 48 -6.52 1.12 -3.25
C PHE A 48 -5.73 1.67 -2.06
N PHE A 49 -4.45 1.99 -2.27
CA PHE A 49 -3.59 2.55 -1.24
C PHE A 49 -4.13 3.89 -0.74
N LYS A 50 -4.52 4.80 -1.63
CA LYS A 50 -5.11 6.09 -1.26
C LYS A 50 -6.41 5.94 -0.48
N LYS A 51 -7.30 5.02 -0.87
CA LYS A 51 -8.55 4.73 -0.15
C LYS A 51 -8.31 4.29 1.29
N HIS A 52 -7.23 3.55 1.55
CA HIS A 52 -6.94 2.99 2.88
C HIS A 52 -5.95 3.82 3.71
N THR A 53 -5.25 4.79 3.12
CA THR A 53 -4.23 5.60 3.81
C THR A 53 -4.44 7.11 3.69
N SER A 54 -5.46 7.54 2.94
CA SER A 54 -5.75 8.93 2.59
C SER A 54 -4.66 9.66 1.81
N ARG A 55 -3.57 8.99 1.43
CA ARG A 55 -2.42 9.56 0.69
C ARG A 55 -2.09 8.69 -0.51
N SER A 56 -1.62 9.27 -1.60
CA SER A 56 -1.13 8.43 -2.71
C SER A 56 0.18 7.73 -2.31
N PRO A 57 0.54 6.60 -2.94
CA PRO A 57 1.83 5.95 -2.69
C PRO A 57 3.03 6.90 -2.90
N LYS A 58 2.96 7.78 -3.91
CA LYS A 58 3.99 8.77 -4.19
C LYS A 58 4.10 9.83 -3.08
N ASP A 59 2.96 10.36 -2.63
CA ASP A 59 2.94 11.34 -1.54
C ASP A 59 3.47 10.72 -0.26
N TYR A 60 3.07 9.48 0.03
CA TYR A 60 3.55 8.73 1.19
C TYR A 60 5.07 8.53 1.14
N GLN A 61 5.62 8.14 -0.02
CA GLN A 61 7.07 8.01 -0.22
C GLN A 61 7.80 9.35 -0.06
N LYS A 62 7.22 10.46 -0.53
CA LYS A 62 7.81 11.80 -0.36
C LYS A 62 7.88 12.20 1.11
N THR A 63 6.80 12.01 1.88
CA THR A 63 6.79 12.37 3.31
C THR A 63 7.84 11.62 4.14
N LEU A 64 8.33 10.48 3.66
CA LEU A 64 9.35 9.68 4.34
C LEU A 64 10.78 10.07 3.97
N LYS A 65 10.98 10.77 2.84
CA LYS A 65 12.30 11.28 2.42
C LYS A 65 12.65 12.63 3.06
N GLU A 66 11.67 13.28 3.69
CA GLU A 66 11.81 14.57 4.39
C GLU A 66 12.10 14.40 5.90
N ILE A 67 12.26 13.14 6.36
CA ILE A 67 12.70 12.75 7.71
C ILE A 67 14.11 12.18 7.61
#